data_AF-A0A536NDZ0-F1
#
_entry.id   AF-A0A536NDZ0-F1
#
_cell.length_a   1.000
_cell.length_b   1.000
_cell.length_c   1.000
_cell.angle_alpha   90.00
_cell.angle_beta   90.00
_cell.angle_gamma   90.00
#
_symmetry.space_group_name_H-M   'P 1'
#
loop_
_entity.id
_entity.type
_entity.pdbx_description
1 polymer ?
#
loop_
_entity_poly.entity_id
_entity_poly.type
_entity_poly.pdbx_seq_one_letter_code
_entity_poly.pdbx_strand_id
1 'polypeptide(L)'
;MLAAPQINCFPSDDDEFVEVVRDALVRESVRAETLDELRGRVEMSIRQRFPRVRVRPRNHLADLGETAWYVYRDGQPVLAGAIAEGLAPSG
;
A
#
# COMPACT_ATOMS: atom_id res chain seq x y z
N MET A 1 15.72 13.40 8.89
CA MET A 1 14.94 12.15 9.04
C MET A 1 13.63 12.39 8.32
N LEU A 2 13.34 11.67 7.23
CA LEU A 2 12.08 11.81 6.51
C LEU A 2 10.93 11.43 7.46
N ALA A 3 9.86 12.21 7.50
CA ALA A 3 8.67 11.80 8.22
C ALA A 3 8.18 10.47 7.62
N ALA A 4 8.05 9.44 8.45
CA ALA A 4 7.62 8.12 7.98
C ALA A 4 6.18 8.25 7.44
N PRO A 5 5.92 7.85 6.18
CA PRO A 5 4.60 7.96 5.61
C PRO A 5 3.63 7.01 6.32
N GLN A 6 2.38 7.44 6.47
CA GLN A 6 1.34 6.56 7.03
C GLN A 6 1.02 5.46 6.01
N ILE A 7 1.34 4.21 6.34
CA ILE A 7 1.06 3.06 5.47
C ILE A 7 -0.33 2.50 5.78
N ASN A 8 -1.13 2.31 4.73
CA ASN A 8 -2.41 1.60 4.79
C ASN A 8 -2.35 0.39 3.85
N CYS A 9 -2.39 -0.81 4.42
CA CYS A 9 -2.31 -2.07 3.67
C CYS A 9 -3.71 -2.61 3.36
N PHE A 10 -3.86 -3.16 2.15
CA PHE A 10 -5.09 -3.78 1.68
C PHE A 10 -4.78 -5.15 1.05
N PRO A 11 -5.40 -6.25 1.54
CA PRO A 11 -6.34 -6.31 2.68
C PRO A 11 -5.66 -5.98 4.03
N SER A 12 -6.38 -5.33 4.95
CA SER A 12 -5.85 -4.94 6.27
C SER A 12 -5.87 -6.08 7.30
N ASP A 13 -6.55 -7.18 6.98
CA ASP A 13 -6.67 -8.40 7.80
C ASP A 13 -5.53 -9.40 7.53
N ASP A 14 -4.66 -9.10 6.57
CA ASP A 14 -3.51 -9.94 6.23
C ASP A 14 -2.28 -9.47 7.02
N ASP A 15 -2.17 -9.96 8.26
CA ASP A 15 -1.08 -9.60 9.17
C ASP A 15 0.30 -9.91 8.57
N GLU A 16 0.46 -11.04 7.84
CA GLU A 16 1.73 -11.38 7.18
C GLU A 16 2.12 -10.28 6.17
N PHE A 17 1.16 -9.84 5.36
CA PHE A 17 1.40 -8.76 4.41
C PHE A 17 1.72 -7.44 5.12
N VAL A 18 1.00 -7.09 6.19
CA VAL A 18 1.25 -5.88 6.98
C VAL A 18 2.66 -5.90 7.57
N GLU A 19 3.08 -7.04 8.14
CA GLU A 19 4.43 -7.21 8.70
C GLU A 19 5.52 -7.09 7.63
N VAL A 20 5.34 -7.74 6.47
CA VAL A 20 6.28 -7.65 5.34
C VAL A 20 6.42 -6.21 4.85
N VAL A 21 5.31 -5.47 4.75
CA VAL A 21 5.32 -4.06 4.32
C VAL A 21 6.02 -3.18 5.36
N ARG A 22 5.78 -3.41 6.66
CA ARG A 22 6.44 -2.67 7.75
C ARG A 22 7.94 -2.93 7.81
N ASP A 23 8.36 -4.19 7.70
CA ASP A 23 9.78 -4.57 7.66
C ASP A 23 10.49 -3.91 6.47
N ALA A 24 9.89 -4.00 5.27
CA ALA A 24 10.41 -3.36 4.08
C ALA A 24 10.54 -1.84 4.26
N LEU A 25 9.55 -1.18 4.86
CA LEU A 25 9.60 0.25 5.13
C LEU A 25 10.76 0.61 6.07
N VAL A 26 10.89 -0.08 7.21
CA VAL A 26 11.96 0.18 8.17
C VAL A 26 13.33 -0.01 7.52
N ARG A 27 13.52 -1.13 6.82
CA ARG A 27 14.78 -1.49 6.17
C ARG A 27 15.19 -0.51 5.07
N GLU A 28 14.24 -0.05 4.27
CA GLU A 28 14.57 0.87 3.16
C GLU A 28 14.59 2.34 3.60
N SER A 29 13.92 2.70 4.69
CA SER A 29 13.90 4.08 5.24
C SER A 29 15.28 4.58 5.68
N VAL A 30 16.16 3.68 6.11
CA VAL A 30 17.55 4.00 6.45
C VAL A 30 18.45 4.20 5.23
N ARG A 31 18.00 3.80 4.04
CA ARG A 31 18.76 3.85 2.78
C ARG A 31 18.26 4.90 1.81
N ALA A 32 16.99 5.25 1.87
CA ALA A 32 16.37 6.19 0.96
C ALA A 32 16.61 7.63 1.40
N GLU A 33 16.99 8.48 0.45
CA GLU A 33 17.19 9.92 0.69
C GLU A 33 15.91 10.72 0.42
N THR A 34 14.99 10.15 -0.36
CA THR A 34 13.70 10.78 -0.73
C THR A 34 12.53 9.82 -0.57
N LEU A 35 11.31 10.37 -0.42
CA LEU A 35 10.08 9.59 -0.33
C LEU A 35 9.77 8.79 -1.63
N ASP A 36 10.08 9.35 -2.80
CA ASP A 36 9.86 8.66 -4.07
C ASP A 36 10.80 7.46 -4.22
N GLU A 37 12.07 7.63 -3.83
CA GLU A 37 13.04 6.54 -3.78
C GLU A 37 12.64 5.46 -2.77
N LEU A 38 12.23 5.87 -1.56
CA LEU A 38 11.74 4.95 -0.53
C LEU A 38 10.55 4.13 -1.06
N ARG A 39 9.60 4.78 -1.76
CA ARG A 39 8.45 4.10 -2.36
C ARG A 39 8.91 3.04 -3.37
N GLY A 40 9.81 3.40 -4.27
CA GLY A 40 10.33 2.49 -5.30
C GLY A 40 11.04 1.28 -4.69
N ARG A 41 11.86 1.51 -3.66
CA ARG A 41 12.58 0.45 -2.93
C ARG A 41 11.63 -0.48 -2.17
N VAL A 42 10.68 0.09 -1.43
CA VAL A 42 9.66 -0.66 -0.69
C VAL A 42 8.83 -1.50 -1.66
N GLU A 43 8.35 -0.94 -2.77
CA GLU A 43 7.62 -1.69 -3.78
C GLU A 43 8.47 -2.83 -4.35
N MET A 44 9.73 -2.58 -4.71
CA MET A 44 10.61 -3.60 -5.28
C MET A 44 10.90 -4.74 -4.29
N SER A 45 11.07 -4.41 -3.00
CA SER A 45 11.29 -5.39 -1.94
C SER A 45 10.06 -6.27 -1.73
N ILE A 46 8.87 -5.67 -1.64
CA ILE A 46 7.62 -6.42 -1.44
C ILE A 46 7.28 -7.24 -2.70
N ARG A 47 7.59 -6.75 -3.91
CA ARG A 47 7.37 -7.47 -5.18
C ARG A 47 8.09 -8.81 -5.27
N GLN A 48 9.16 -9.03 -4.50
CA GLN A 48 9.84 -10.33 -4.47
C GLN A 48 8.96 -11.43 -3.86
N ARG A 49 8.10 -11.07 -2.88
CA ARG A 49 7.18 -12.01 -2.21
C ARG A 49 5.76 -11.90 -2.76
N PHE A 50 5.33 -10.71 -3.15
CA PHE A 50 4.01 -10.42 -3.69
C PHE A 50 4.13 -9.73 -5.06
N PRO A 51 4.26 -10.47 -6.18
CA PRO A 51 4.59 -9.91 -7.48
C PRO A 51 3.56 -8.90 -8.03
N ARG A 52 2.31 -8.96 -7.52
CA ARG A 52 1.20 -8.10 -7.89
C ARG A 52 1.07 -6.84 -7.03
N VAL A 53 1.93 -6.66 -6.03
CA VAL A 53 1.81 -5.53 -5.10
C VAL A 53 1.94 -4.19 -5.83
N ARG A 54 1.17 -3.21 -5.37
CA ARG A 54 1.23 -1.81 -5.84
C ARG A 54 1.27 -0.86 -4.66
N VAL A 55 2.22 0.07 -4.68
CA VAL A 55 2.29 1.17 -3.71
C VAL A 55 1.80 2.45 -4.39
N ARG A 56 0.70 3.02 -3.90
CA ARG A 56 0.13 4.28 -4.42
C ARG A 56 0.33 5.38 -3.39
N PRO A 57 1.04 6.47 -3.73
CA PRO A 57 1.04 7.64 -2.88
C PRO A 57 -0.36 8.27 -2.92
N ARG A 58 -0.91 8.60 -1.75
CA ARG A 58 -2.09 9.46 -1.67
C ARG A 58 -1.63 10.88 -1.96
N ASN A 59 -1.73 11.29 -3.22
CA ASN A 59 -1.45 12.67 -3.60
C ASN A 59 -2.68 13.50 -3.24
N HIS A 60 -2.74 13.99 -1.99
CA HIS A 60 -3.74 14.96 -1.59
C HIS A 60 -3.28 16.30 -2.12
N LEU A 61 -3.97 16.79 -3.14
CA LEU A 61 -3.60 17.95 -3.94
C LEU A 61 -3.62 19.30 -3.17
N ALA A 62 -3.63 19.36 -1.83
CA ALA A 62 -3.75 20.64 -1.14
C ALA A 62 -3.27 20.73 0.32
N ASP A 63 -3.30 19.68 1.14
CA ASP A 63 -3.23 19.90 2.60
C ASP A 63 -2.01 19.27 3.28
N LEU A 64 -1.07 20.15 3.66
CA LEU A 64 -0.40 20.16 4.97
C LEU A 64 0.15 18.81 5.49
N GLY A 65 1.25 18.34 4.89
CA GLY A 65 2.30 17.62 5.64
C GLY A 65 2.11 16.11 5.88
N GLU A 66 0.96 15.50 5.59
CA GLU A 66 0.76 14.06 5.81
C GLU A 66 0.90 13.25 4.51
N THR A 67 2.06 12.59 4.34
CA THR A 67 2.27 11.64 3.24
C THR A 67 1.74 10.28 3.62
N ALA A 68 0.60 9.86 3.06
CA ALA A 68 0.06 8.51 3.26
C ALA A 68 0.27 7.64 2.01
N TRP A 69 0.63 6.38 2.19
CA TRP A 69 0.78 5.39 1.12
C TRP A 69 -0.24 4.26 1.26
N TYR A 70 -0.88 3.93 0.15
CA TYR A 70 -1.78 2.79 0.03
C TYR A 70 -1.03 1.63 -0.62
N VAL A 71 -0.98 0.48 0.05
CA VAL A 71 -0.28 -0.71 -0.41
C VAL A 71 -1.30 -1.81 -0.68
N TYR A 72 -1.43 -2.20 -1.94
CA TYR A 72 -2.39 -3.22 -2.39
C TYR A 72 -1.66 -4.51 -2.72
N ARG A 73 -1.97 -5.61 -2.03
CA ARG A 73 -1.34 -6.92 -2.25
C ARG A 73 -1.50 -7.42 -3.70
N ASP A 74 -2.73 -7.35 -4.22
CA ASP A 74 -3.10 -7.87 -5.55
C ASP A 74 -3.08 -6.81 -6.65
N GLY A 75 -2.66 -5.59 -6.32
CA GLY A 75 -2.59 -4.48 -7.27
C GLY A 75 -3.94 -3.90 -7.70
N GLN A 76 -5.04 -4.44 -7.17
CA GLN A 76 -6.38 -3.87 -7.30
C GLN A 76 -6.83 -3.32 -5.95
N PRO A 77 -7.47 -2.13 -5.90
CA PRO A 77 -8.30 -1.80 -4.76
C PRO A 77 -9.38 -2.86 -4.69
N VAL A 78 -9.42 -3.60 -3.58
CA VAL A 78 -10.56 -4.47 -3.30
C VAL A 78 -11.76 -3.53 -3.27
N LEU A 79 -12.63 -3.64 -4.26
CA LEU A 79 -13.85 -2.84 -4.32
C LEU A 79 -14.68 -3.29 -3.11
N ALA A 80 -14.56 -2.57 -1.99
CA ALA A 80 -15.35 -2.76 -0.78
C ALA A 80 -16.80 -2.32 -1.04
N GLY A 81 -17.41 -2.91 -2.06
CA GLY A 81 -18.71 -2.60 -2.63
C GLY A 81 -19.29 -3.72 -3.51
N ALA A 82 -18.65 -4.90 -3.58
CA ALA A 82 -19.28 -6.11 -4.14
C ALA A 82 -19.87 -7.03 -3.04
N ILE A 83 -20.07 -6.48 -1.84
CA ILE A 83 -21.02 -6.99 -0.84
C ILE A 83 -22.28 -6.13 -0.84
N ALA A 84 -22.84 -5.87 -2.03
CA ALA A 84 -24.22 -5.44 -2.17
C ALA A 84 -24.94 -6.54 -2.93
N GLU A 85 -25.41 -7.50 -2.15
CA GLU A 85 -26.68 -8.21 -2.31
C GLU A 85 -26.90 -9.08 -3.55
N GLY A 86 -27.38 -10.29 -3.28
CA GLY A 86 -27.86 -11.21 -4.29
C GLY A 86 -28.85 -10.56 -5.25
N LEU A 87 -28.48 -10.51 -6.52
CA LEU A 87 -29.43 -10.45 -7.61
C LEU A 87 -28.93 -11.34 -8.75
N ALA A 88 -29.11 -12.64 -8.57
CA ALA A 88 -29.48 -13.50 -9.68
C ALA A 88 -30.87 -14.06 -9.35
N PRO A 89 -31.74 -14.40 -10.32
CA PRO A 89 -31.74 -14.13 -11.76
C PRO A 89 -33.09 -13.48 -12.19
N SER A 90 -33.27 -13.14 -13.48
CA SER A 90 -34.52 -13.30 -14.27
C SER A 90 -34.47 -12.48 -15.56
N GLY A 91 -34.70 -13.14 -16.71
CA GLY A 91 -35.07 -12.49 -17.97
C GLY A 91 -34.29 -12.97 -19.18
#